data_AF-A0A364XWG6-F1
#
_entry.id   AF-A0A364XWG6-F1
#
_cell.length_a   1.000
_cell.length_b   1.000
_cell.length_c   1.000
_cell.angle_alpha   90.00
_cell.angle_beta   90.00
_cell.angle_gamma   90.00
#
_symmetry.space_group_name_H-M   'P 1'
#
loop_
_entity.id
_entity.type
_entity.pdbx_description
1 polymer ?
#
loop_
_entity_poly.entity_id
_entity_poly.type
_entity_poly.pdbx_seq_one_letter_code
_entity_poly.pdbx_strand_id
1 'polypeptide(L)'
;MKSLHTDTAVTIAQVSDDAWRSALAENTRRFHVVAAWAAIIFDPIFAITDYFNIPESWQLLLYTRLSVSLISLITLFAQKRYQFPAYWIVVVPFMLISLQNAFTFSLIGSEDLLGHNLNYMALLIGAGMFLAWDWQFSVGVLTLSAIATAIFIQLNPAITVDAFFVKGGLLLMSVAAFMFILIKTRYNLTVKEIKARLALQISNEEIQSQNEEISAQAEEIRGINENLEQIVNARTKELEMKNKALQEYAFINAHKLRRPVASILGLVNIASKIDLPEEERSIIFHLEKSTLELDEIVASITKTIEKADV
;
A
#
# COMPACT_ATOMS: atom_id res chain seq x y z
N MET A 1 -25.84 10.50 -8.27
CA MET A 1 -24.93 10.39 -7.11
C MET A 1 -24.63 8.90 -6.92
N LYS A 2 -23.60 8.38 -7.60
CA LYS A 2 -23.21 6.96 -7.54
C LYS A 2 -22.43 6.78 -6.24
N SER A 3 -22.81 5.81 -5.42
CA SER A 3 -22.19 5.55 -4.11
C SER A 3 -20.71 5.22 -4.27
N LEU A 4 -19.84 6.09 -3.78
CA LEU A 4 -18.45 5.78 -3.46
C LEU A 4 -18.42 4.96 -2.17
N HIS A 5 -18.84 3.70 -2.29
CA HIS A 5 -18.48 2.67 -1.33
C HIS A 5 -17.74 1.59 -2.09
N THR A 6 -16.41 1.72 -2.10
CA THR A 6 -15.52 0.60 -2.38
C THR A 6 -14.55 0.56 -1.21
N ASP A 7 -14.58 -0.54 -0.49
CA ASP A 7 -13.63 -0.89 0.56
C ASP A 7 -12.20 -0.82 -0.03
N THR A 8 -11.54 0.33 0.11
CA THR A 8 -10.20 0.64 -0.43
C THR A 8 -9.07 0.04 0.41
N ALA A 9 -9.38 -0.66 1.51
CA ALA A 9 -8.35 -1.34 2.27
C ALA A 9 -8.03 -2.69 1.62
N VAL A 10 -6.93 -2.74 0.86
CA VAL A 10 -6.38 -4.02 0.41
C VAL A 10 -6.13 -4.91 1.62
N THR A 11 -6.91 -5.99 1.72
CA THR A 11 -6.84 -6.90 2.85
C THR A 11 -5.69 -7.88 2.67
N ILE A 12 -5.20 -8.46 3.77
CA ILE A 12 -4.18 -9.53 3.77
C ILE A 12 -4.54 -10.68 2.79
N ALA A 13 -5.83 -10.88 2.51
CA ALA A 13 -6.32 -11.91 1.60
C ALA A 13 -6.05 -11.62 0.12
N GLN A 14 -5.79 -10.36 -0.27
CA GLN A 14 -5.54 -9.95 -1.65
C GLN A 14 -4.06 -9.97 -2.03
N VAL A 15 -3.15 -10.20 -1.07
CA VAL A 15 -1.72 -10.37 -1.34
C VAL A 15 -1.48 -11.69 -2.06
N SER A 16 -0.89 -11.63 -3.26
CA SER A 16 -0.63 -12.82 -4.06
C SER A 16 0.32 -13.79 -3.36
N ASP A 17 0.11 -15.09 -3.61
CA ASP A 17 0.90 -16.13 -2.96
C ASP A 17 2.39 -16.06 -3.33
N ASP A 18 2.68 -15.75 -4.58
CA ASP A 18 4.06 -15.60 -5.06
C ASP A 18 4.77 -14.40 -4.41
N ALA A 19 4.06 -13.29 -4.21
CA ALA A 19 4.64 -12.08 -3.63
C ALA A 19 5.10 -12.31 -2.19
N TRP A 20 4.24 -12.85 -1.32
CA TRP A 20 4.63 -13.08 0.07
C TRP A 20 5.63 -14.23 0.21
N ARG A 21 5.57 -15.27 -0.64
CA ARG A 21 6.56 -16.36 -0.63
C ARG A 21 7.94 -15.88 -1.05
N SER A 22 8.03 -15.03 -2.07
CA SER A 22 9.29 -14.41 -2.49
C SER A 22 9.87 -13.51 -1.40
N ALA A 23 9.03 -12.65 -0.81
CA ALA A 23 9.43 -11.79 0.30
C ALA A 23 9.89 -12.59 1.53
N LEU A 24 9.20 -13.70 1.85
CA LEU A 24 9.58 -14.60 2.92
C LEU A 24 10.93 -15.27 2.64
N ALA A 25 11.16 -15.76 1.42
CA ALA A 25 12.41 -16.39 1.04
C ALA A 25 13.60 -15.43 1.20
N GLU A 26 13.46 -14.17 0.76
CA GLU A 26 14.52 -13.18 0.94
C GLU A 26 14.73 -12.78 2.41
N ASN A 27 13.65 -12.61 3.18
CA ASN A 27 13.74 -12.24 4.59
C ASN A 27 14.40 -13.35 5.44
N THR A 28 14.01 -14.61 5.21
CA THR A 28 14.50 -15.77 5.98
C THR A 28 15.90 -16.21 5.58
N ARG A 29 16.32 -15.97 4.34
CA ARG A 29 17.65 -16.38 3.83
C ARG A 29 18.79 -15.92 4.73
N ARG A 30 18.80 -14.65 5.15
CA ARG A 30 19.87 -14.11 6.00
C ARG A 30 19.95 -14.84 7.34
N PHE A 31 18.80 -15.07 7.98
CA PHE A 31 18.72 -15.81 9.24
C PHE A 31 19.16 -17.27 9.09
N HIS A 32 18.74 -17.95 8.02
CA HIS A 32 19.14 -19.33 7.74
C HIS A 32 20.64 -19.48 7.46
N VAL A 33 21.26 -18.51 6.80
CA VAL A 33 22.72 -18.50 6.60
C VAL A 33 23.46 -18.36 7.94
N VAL A 34 23.00 -17.46 8.83
CA VAL A 34 23.57 -17.32 10.18
C VAL A 34 23.39 -18.61 10.97
N ALA A 35 22.21 -19.23 10.91
CA ALA A 35 21.92 -20.51 11.57
C ALA A 35 22.82 -21.64 11.07
N ALA A 36 23.07 -21.73 9.76
CA ALA A 36 23.97 -22.73 9.20
C ALA A 36 25.42 -22.51 9.63
N TRP A 37 25.91 -21.26 9.66
CA TRP A 37 27.24 -20.98 10.22
C TRP A 37 27.32 -21.33 11.70
N ALA A 38 26.28 -21.04 12.48
CA ALA A 38 26.22 -21.48 13.86
C ALA A 38 26.31 -23.00 13.95
N ALA A 39 25.57 -23.76 13.14
CA ALA A 39 25.66 -25.22 13.09
C ALA A 39 27.07 -25.72 12.72
N ILE A 40 27.68 -25.16 11.66
CA ILE A 40 29.01 -25.55 11.16
C ILE A 40 30.11 -25.30 12.20
N ILE A 41 30.00 -24.22 12.97
CA ILE A 41 31.03 -23.82 13.94
C ILE A 41 30.78 -24.46 15.30
N PHE A 42 29.55 -24.45 15.80
CA PHE A 42 29.24 -24.94 17.13
C PHE A 42 29.19 -26.45 17.20
N ASP A 43 28.76 -27.16 16.15
CA ASP A 43 28.68 -28.63 16.22
C ASP A 43 30.03 -29.29 16.56
N PRO A 44 31.18 -28.91 15.95
CA PRO A 44 32.49 -29.42 16.37
C PRO A 44 32.92 -28.95 17.76
N ILE A 45 32.48 -27.78 18.23
CA ILE A 45 32.81 -27.28 19.59
C ILE A 45 32.22 -28.21 20.66
N PHE A 46 31.07 -28.84 20.40
CA PHE A 46 30.50 -29.84 21.31
C PHE A 46 31.37 -31.09 21.47
N ALA A 47 32.39 -31.32 20.63
CA ALA A 47 33.37 -32.37 20.88
C ALA A 47 34.16 -32.16 22.18
N ILE A 48 34.25 -30.92 22.68
CA ILE A 48 34.78 -30.64 24.02
C ILE A 48 33.92 -31.29 25.08
N THR A 49 32.59 -31.21 24.94
CA THR A 49 31.66 -31.87 25.87
C THR A 49 31.77 -33.40 25.78
N ASP A 50 31.94 -33.93 24.56
CA ASP A 50 32.13 -35.37 24.33
C ASP A 50 33.44 -35.87 24.95
N TYR A 51 34.52 -35.07 24.92
CA TYR A 51 35.79 -35.42 25.55
C TYR A 51 35.66 -35.65 27.06
N PHE A 52 34.85 -34.85 27.74
CA PHE A 52 34.61 -35.00 29.18
C PHE A 52 33.58 -36.09 29.51
N ASN A 53 32.53 -36.22 28.69
CA ASN A 53 31.40 -37.10 28.98
C ASN A 53 31.56 -38.53 28.41
N ILE A 54 32.33 -38.70 27.32
CA ILE A 54 32.45 -39.96 26.58
C ILE A 54 33.92 -40.19 26.18
N PRO A 55 34.85 -40.29 27.16
CA PRO A 55 36.30 -40.27 26.91
C PRO A 55 36.81 -41.44 26.07
N GLU A 56 36.07 -42.54 25.97
CA GLU A 56 36.46 -43.68 25.15
C GLU A 56 36.13 -43.49 23.66
N SER A 57 35.06 -42.73 23.34
CA SER A 57 34.54 -42.60 21.98
C SER A 57 34.57 -41.17 21.42
N TRP A 58 35.11 -40.19 22.16
CA TRP A 58 35.10 -38.78 21.75
C TRP A 58 35.78 -38.52 20.39
N GLN A 59 36.81 -39.29 20.03
CA GLN A 59 37.48 -39.14 18.73
C GLN A 59 36.55 -39.53 17.58
N LEU A 60 35.79 -40.62 17.73
CA LEU A 60 34.79 -41.04 16.75
C LEU A 60 33.73 -39.93 16.61
N LEU A 61 33.24 -39.40 17.73
CA LEU A 61 32.27 -38.31 17.73
C LEU A 61 32.82 -37.03 17.06
N LEU A 62 34.08 -36.67 17.31
CA LEU A 62 34.73 -35.54 16.65
C LEU A 62 34.77 -35.74 15.12
N TYR A 63 35.16 -36.92 14.63
CA TYR A 63 35.16 -37.19 13.18
C TYR A 63 33.74 -37.13 12.59
N THR A 64 32.72 -37.60 13.31
CA THR A 64 31.33 -37.47 12.87
C THR A 64 30.89 -36.01 12.79
N ARG A 65 31.17 -35.19 13.82
CA ARG A 65 30.88 -33.74 13.87
C ARG A 65 31.56 -32.97 12.74
N LEU A 66 32.83 -33.24 12.49
CA LEU A 66 33.56 -32.63 11.38
C LEU A 66 32.95 -33.01 10.02
N SER A 67 32.48 -34.25 9.88
CA SER A 67 31.80 -34.72 8.66
C SER A 67 30.45 -34.02 8.47
N VAL A 68 29.65 -33.91 9.54
CA VAL A 68 28.36 -33.18 9.52
C VAL A 68 28.59 -31.71 9.19
N SER A 69 29.59 -31.08 9.79
CA SER A 69 29.96 -29.69 9.53
C SER A 69 30.43 -29.48 8.08
N LEU A 70 31.20 -30.42 7.53
CA LEU A 70 31.62 -30.39 6.14
C LEU A 70 30.44 -30.51 5.18
N ILE A 71 29.52 -31.46 5.40
CA ILE A 71 28.31 -31.61 4.58
C ILE A 71 27.43 -30.35 4.65
N SER A 72 27.32 -29.75 5.84
CA SER A 72 26.58 -28.52 6.07
C SER A 72 27.22 -27.34 5.33
N LEU A 73 28.55 -27.24 5.34
CA LEU A 73 29.31 -26.25 4.58
C LEU A 73 29.13 -26.42 3.07
N ILE A 74 29.20 -27.66 2.57
CA ILE A 74 28.94 -27.99 1.16
C ILE A 74 27.51 -27.58 0.79
N THR A 75 26.52 -27.86 1.63
CA THR A 75 25.12 -27.49 1.41
C THR A 75 24.96 -25.97 1.29
N LEU A 76 25.62 -25.21 2.18
CA LEU A 76 25.61 -23.75 2.15
C LEU A 76 26.21 -23.19 0.85
N PHE A 77 27.37 -23.70 0.41
CA PHE A 77 28.00 -23.27 -0.84
C PHE A 77 27.22 -23.73 -2.08
N ALA A 78 26.67 -24.94 -2.06
CA ALA A 78 25.83 -25.47 -3.12
C ALA A 78 24.57 -24.61 -3.30
N GLN A 79 23.96 -24.14 -2.21
CA GLN A 79 22.82 -23.24 -2.30
C GLN A 79 23.20 -21.93 -3.01
N LYS A 80 24.36 -21.36 -2.67
CA LYS A 80 24.89 -20.15 -3.33
C LYS A 80 25.13 -20.37 -4.83
N ARG A 81 25.52 -21.59 -5.23
CA ARG A 81 25.85 -21.94 -6.63
C ARG A 81 24.64 -22.34 -7.48
N TYR A 82 23.68 -23.06 -6.90
CA TYR A 82 22.56 -23.70 -7.61
C TYR A 82 21.19 -23.09 -7.27
N GLN A 83 21.12 -22.15 -6.31
CA GLN A 83 19.93 -21.38 -5.96
C GLN A 83 18.68 -22.23 -5.62
N PHE A 84 18.86 -23.42 -5.07
CA PHE A 84 17.75 -24.17 -4.49
C PHE A 84 17.18 -23.45 -3.25
N PRO A 85 15.98 -23.81 -2.78
CA PRO A 85 15.31 -23.09 -1.70
C PRO A 85 16.12 -22.98 -0.41
N ALA A 86 16.15 -21.78 0.18
CA ALA A 86 17.03 -21.44 1.29
C ALA A 86 16.83 -22.29 2.56
N TYR A 87 15.62 -22.83 2.79
CA TYR A 87 15.34 -23.66 3.97
C TYR A 87 16.19 -24.93 4.02
N TRP A 88 16.65 -25.47 2.89
CA TRP A 88 17.54 -26.64 2.86
C TRP A 88 18.90 -26.37 3.50
N ILE A 89 19.37 -25.11 3.51
CA ILE A 89 20.60 -24.70 4.19
C ILE A 89 20.55 -25.02 5.69
N VAL A 90 19.35 -25.04 6.29
CA VAL A 90 19.16 -25.30 7.72
C VAL A 90 18.52 -26.65 8.03
N VAL A 91 17.69 -27.19 7.14
CA VAL A 91 17.08 -28.52 7.32
C VAL A 91 18.16 -29.60 7.32
N VAL A 92 19.12 -29.54 6.39
CA VAL A 92 20.21 -30.53 6.29
C VAL A 92 21.08 -30.57 7.55
N PRO A 93 21.71 -29.46 8.02
CA PRO A 93 22.51 -29.50 9.24
C PRO A 93 21.70 -29.94 10.46
N PHE A 94 20.48 -29.42 10.64
CA PHE A 94 19.67 -29.77 11.81
C PHE A 94 19.30 -31.27 11.84
N MET A 95 18.96 -31.84 10.68
CA MET A 95 18.69 -33.26 10.54
C MET A 95 19.94 -34.10 10.82
N LEU A 96 21.09 -33.74 10.25
CA LEU A 96 22.35 -34.47 10.44
C LEU A 96 22.81 -34.44 11.90
N ILE A 97 22.79 -33.26 12.55
CA ILE A 97 23.15 -33.12 13.97
C ILE A 97 22.15 -33.88 14.86
N SER A 98 20.87 -33.91 14.49
CA SER A 98 19.88 -34.72 15.22
C SER A 98 20.18 -36.22 15.09
N LEU A 99 20.49 -36.71 13.90
CA LEU A 99 20.86 -38.12 13.68
C LEU A 99 22.18 -38.48 14.38
N GLN A 100 23.14 -37.55 14.42
CA GLN A 100 24.38 -37.71 15.15
C GLN A 100 24.12 -37.84 16.67
N ASN A 101 23.26 -36.99 17.24
CA ASN A 101 22.88 -37.12 18.66
C ASN A 101 22.11 -38.42 18.93
N ALA A 102 21.28 -38.88 17.99
CA ALA A 102 20.64 -40.19 18.10
C ALA A 102 21.68 -41.33 18.09
N PHE A 103 22.67 -41.25 17.20
CA PHE A 103 23.78 -42.21 17.11
C PHE A 103 24.60 -42.27 18.40
N THR A 104 24.86 -41.15 19.07
CA THR A 104 25.61 -41.15 20.33
C THR A 104 24.99 -42.07 21.40
N PHE A 105 23.67 -42.33 21.39
CA PHE A 105 23.07 -43.31 22.30
C PHE A 105 23.61 -44.74 22.12
N SER A 106 24.21 -45.08 20.98
CA SER A 106 24.87 -46.39 20.80
C SER A 106 26.27 -46.48 21.43
N LEU A 107 26.83 -45.36 21.88
CA LEU A 107 28.22 -45.27 22.35
C LEU A 107 28.34 -45.00 23.87
N ILE A 108 27.23 -44.67 24.53
CA ILE A 108 27.21 -44.26 25.94
C ILE A 108 26.59 -45.32 26.85
N GLY A 109 26.94 -45.25 28.13
CA GLY A 109 26.32 -46.05 29.18
C GLY A 109 25.16 -45.33 29.88
N SER A 110 24.53 -46.00 30.84
CA SER A 110 23.45 -45.42 31.64
C SER A 110 23.88 -44.17 32.42
N GLU A 111 25.14 -44.09 32.86
CA GLU A 111 25.66 -42.97 33.67
C GLU A 111 25.64 -41.64 32.89
N ASP A 112 25.94 -41.68 31.59
CA ASP A 112 26.08 -40.49 30.75
C ASP A 112 24.75 -40.01 30.13
N LEU A 113 23.67 -40.81 30.26
CA LEU A 113 22.36 -40.53 29.66
C LEU A 113 21.83 -39.13 29.97
N LEU A 114 21.96 -38.68 31.22
CA LEU A 114 21.47 -37.36 31.62
C LEU A 114 22.24 -36.25 30.89
N GLY A 115 23.57 -36.33 30.89
CA GLY A 115 24.43 -35.36 30.21
C GLY A 115 24.16 -35.32 28.71
N HIS A 116 24.01 -36.47 28.08
CA HIS A 116 23.70 -36.55 26.65
C HIS A 116 22.31 -36.01 26.31
N ASN A 117 21.28 -36.34 27.10
CA ASN A 117 19.94 -35.77 26.91
C ASN A 117 19.95 -34.24 27.07
N LEU A 118 20.72 -33.69 28.00
CA LEU A 118 20.90 -32.23 28.15
C LEU A 118 21.58 -31.61 26.92
N ASN A 119 22.64 -32.22 26.41
CA ASN A 119 23.30 -31.79 25.17
C ASN A 119 22.33 -31.81 23.98
N TYR A 120 21.52 -32.86 23.85
CA TYR A 120 20.55 -32.94 22.78
C TYR A 120 19.44 -31.88 22.94
N MET A 121 19.00 -31.59 24.16
CA MET A 121 18.08 -30.47 24.40
C MET A 121 18.67 -29.12 23.98
N ALA A 122 19.97 -28.89 24.17
CA ALA A 122 20.63 -27.65 23.73
C ALA A 122 20.51 -27.43 22.22
N LEU A 123 20.64 -28.50 21.41
CA LEU A 123 20.38 -28.45 19.97
C LEU A 123 18.93 -28.02 19.67
N LEU A 124 17.95 -28.63 20.34
CA LEU A 124 16.53 -28.32 20.11
C LEU A 124 16.18 -26.88 20.52
N ILE A 125 16.77 -26.38 21.61
CA ILE A 125 16.63 -24.98 22.03
C ILE A 125 17.23 -24.05 20.97
N GLY A 126 18.45 -24.32 20.52
CA GLY A 126 19.10 -23.55 19.45
C GLY A 126 18.27 -23.55 18.16
N ALA A 127 17.69 -24.69 17.80
CA ALA A 127 16.78 -24.79 16.66
C ALA A 127 15.55 -23.88 16.80
N GLY A 128 14.91 -23.87 17.97
CA GLY A 128 13.80 -22.95 18.27
C GLY A 128 14.19 -21.47 18.19
N MET A 129 15.47 -21.15 18.41
CA MET A 129 15.99 -19.78 18.34
C MET A 129 16.34 -19.31 16.93
N PHE A 130 16.72 -20.18 16.02
CA PHE A 130 17.25 -19.79 14.70
C PHE A 130 16.39 -20.21 13.51
N LEU A 131 15.59 -21.26 13.66
CA LEU A 131 14.91 -21.89 12.53
C LEU A 131 13.54 -21.24 12.30
N ALA A 132 13.21 -21.05 11.02
CA ALA A 132 11.95 -20.48 10.57
C ALA A 132 11.58 -21.15 9.24
N TRP A 133 10.72 -22.16 9.30
CA TRP A 133 10.29 -22.94 8.15
C TRP A 133 8.87 -23.47 8.36
N ASP A 134 8.31 -24.07 7.32
CA ASP A 134 7.00 -24.73 7.40
C ASP A 134 7.03 -25.92 8.38
N TRP A 135 5.94 -26.12 9.13
CA TRP A 135 5.82 -27.10 10.21
C TRP A 135 6.12 -28.53 9.75
N GLN A 136 5.93 -28.83 8.47
CA GLN A 136 6.21 -30.14 7.86
C GLN A 136 7.67 -30.57 8.07
N PHE A 137 8.62 -29.63 7.97
CA PHE A 137 10.04 -29.94 8.18
C PHE A 137 10.33 -30.30 9.64
N SER A 138 9.73 -29.58 10.59
CA SER A 138 9.88 -29.90 12.02
C SER A 138 9.34 -31.29 12.33
N VAL A 139 8.15 -31.64 11.82
CA VAL A 139 7.56 -32.97 12.03
C VAL A 139 8.44 -34.04 11.40
N GLY A 140 8.87 -33.86 10.15
CA GLY A 140 9.73 -34.83 9.46
C GLY A 140 11.04 -35.11 10.20
N VAL A 141 11.76 -34.05 10.61
CA VAL A 141 13.04 -34.22 11.31
C VAL A 141 12.85 -34.80 12.72
N LEU A 142 11.83 -34.36 13.47
CA LEU A 142 11.56 -34.90 14.81
C LEU A 142 11.14 -36.37 14.77
N THR A 143 10.32 -36.77 13.80
CA THR A 143 9.92 -38.18 13.64
C THR A 143 11.13 -39.03 13.27
N LEU A 144 11.95 -38.58 12.31
CA LEU A 144 13.16 -39.30 11.92
C LEU A 144 14.15 -39.44 13.09
N SER A 145 14.37 -38.35 13.83
CA SER A 145 15.19 -38.33 15.04
C SER A 145 14.67 -39.27 16.13
N ALA A 146 13.36 -39.27 16.39
CA ALA A 146 12.75 -40.12 17.41
C ALA A 146 12.89 -41.61 17.05
N ILE A 147 12.68 -41.96 15.78
CA ILE A 147 12.88 -43.32 15.27
C ILE A 147 14.35 -43.75 15.42
N ALA A 148 15.29 -42.92 14.96
CA ALA A 148 16.71 -43.21 15.09
C ALA A 148 17.12 -43.39 16.56
N THR A 149 16.64 -42.51 17.44
CA THR A 149 16.91 -42.59 18.89
C THR A 149 16.37 -43.89 19.49
N ALA A 150 15.13 -44.27 19.16
CA ALA A 150 14.55 -45.53 19.62
C ALA A 150 15.35 -46.75 19.16
N ILE A 151 15.80 -46.77 17.90
CA ILE A 151 16.63 -47.85 17.34
C ILE A 151 17.96 -47.96 18.09
N PHE A 152 18.69 -46.86 18.26
CA PHE A 152 20.01 -46.90 18.93
C PHE A 152 19.92 -47.27 20.40
N ILE A 153 18.87 -46.85 21.10
CA ILE A 153 18.62 -47.27 22.48
C ILE A 153 18.32 -48.78 22.53
N GLN A 154 17.48 -49.29 21.63
CA GLN A 154 17.11 -50.71 21.63
C GLN A 154 18.30 -51.63 21.27
N LEU A 155 19.23 -51.15 20.44
CA LEU A 155 20.43 -51.88 20.06
C LEU A 155 21.55 -51.79 21.12
N ASN A 156 21.49 -50.84 22.05
CA ASN A 156 22.53 -50.67 23.08
C ASN A 156 22.16 -51.41 24.38
N PRO A 157 22.81 -52.55 24.69
CA PRO A 157 22.50 -53.30 25.91
C PRO A 157 22.88 -52.57 27.21
N ALA A 158 23.71 -51.52 27.16
CA ALA A 158 24.11 -50.75 28.33
C ALA A 158 23.04 -49.75 28.80
N ILE A 159 21.96 -49.56 28.02
CA ILE A 159 20.88 -48.62 28.30
C ILE A 159 19.56 -49.39 28.39
N THR A 160 18.80 -49.14 29.45
CA THR A 160 17.40 -49.57 29.52
C THR A 160 16.48 -48.43 29.10
N VAL A 161 15.33 -48.78 28.52
CA VAL A 161 14.30 -47.81 28.09
C VAL A 161 13.83 -46.96 29.28
N ASP A 162 13.66 -47.58 30.45
CA ASP A 162 13.26 -46.87 31.67
C ASP A 162 14.33 -45.85 32.11
N ALA A 163 15.61 -46.24 32.04
CA ALA A 163 16.72 -45.34 32.38
C ALA A 163 16.77 -44.13 31.44
N PHE A 164 16.51 -44.32 30.13
CA PHE A 164 16.42 -43.21 29.18
C PHE A 164 15.34 -42.20 29.57
N PHE A 165 14.12 -42.65 29.86
CA PHE A 165 13.02 -41.76 30.20
C PHE A 165 13.26 -41.00 31.52
N VAL A 166 13.77 -41.70 32.55
CA VAL A 166 14.07 -41.11 33.86
C VAL A 166 15.22 -40.12 33.77
N LYS A 167 16.28 -40.44 33.01
CA LYS A 167 17.48 -39.61 32.88
C LYS A 167 17.36 -38.57 31.76
N GLY A 168 16.23 -37.86 31.72
CA GLY A 168 16.05 -36.69 30.86
C GLY A 168 15.34 -36.93 29.53
N GLY A 169 15.02 -38.18 29.14
CA GLY A 169 14.28 -38.46 27.90
C GLY A 169 12.89 -37.80 27.86
N LEU A 170 12.18 -37.76 29.00
CA LEU A 170 10.90 -37.02 29.10
C LEU A 170 11.07 -35.51 28.89
N LEU A 171 12.16 -34.93 29.42
CA LEU A 171 12.48 -33.51 29.23
C LEU A 171 12.83 -33.23 27.76
N LEU A 172 13.61 -34.12 27.13
CA LEU A 172 13.96 -34.02 25.71
C LEU A 172 12.72 -33.98 24.81
N MET A 173 11.74 -34.86 25.06
CA MET A 173 10.47 -34.84 24.32
C MET A 173 9.66 -33.56 24.58
N SER A 174 9.67 -33.08 25.82
CA SER A 174 8.98 -31.84 26.18
C SER A 174 9.61 -30.63 25.45
N VAL A 175 10.94 -30.53 25.44
CA VAL A 175 11.68 -29.50 24.71
C VAL A 175 11.47 -29.62 23.20
N ALA A 176 11.39 -30.83 22.64
CA ALA A 176 11.05 -31.05 21.24
C ALA A 176 9.65 -30.50 20.88
N ALA A 177 8.66 -30.75 21.75
CA ALA A 177 7.31 -30.20 21.58
C ALA A 177 7.29 -28.67 21.65
N PHE A 178 8.00 -28.07 22.61
CA PHE A 178 8.12 -26.61 22.70
C PHE A 178 8.85 -26.01 21.49
N MET A 179 9.94 -26.63 21.04
CA MET A 179 10.66 -26.23 19.83
C MET A 179 9.72 -26.24 18.62
N PHE A 180 8.92 -27.29 18.44
CA PHE A 180 7.93 -27.37 17.37
C PHE A 180 6.93 -26.19 17.43
N ILE A 181 6.36 -25.94 18.61
CA ILE A 181 5.41 -24.83 18.82
C ILE A 181 6.06 -23.47 18.53
N LEU A 182 7.29 -23.26 19.01
CA LEU A 182 8.03 -22.01 18.81
C LEU A 182 8.33 -21.75 17.33
N ILE A 183 8.86 -22.73 16.60
CA ILE A 183 9.13 -22.60 15.16
C ILE A 183 7.83 -22.34 14.40
N LYS A 184 6.77 -23.12 14.67
CA LYS A 184 5.46 -22.96 14.02
C LYS A 184 4.87 -21.56 14.27
N THR A 185 4.92 -21.09 15.52
CA THR A 185 4.40 -19.79 15.91
C THR A 185 5.18 -18.67 15.23
N ARG A 186 6.51 -18.74 15.28
CA ARG A 186 7.40 -17.76 14.64
C ARG A 186 7.17 -17.71 13.13
N TYR A 187 7.13 -18.85 12.45
CA TYR A 187 6.89 -18.91 11.01
C TYR A 187 5.55 -18.26 10.64
N ASN A 188 4.48 -18.61 11.36
CA ASN A 188 3.16 -18.03 11.12
C ASN A 188 3.11 -16.51 11.38
N LEU A 189 3.81 -16.03 12.41
CA LEU A 189 3.92 -14.60 12.71
C LEU A 189 4.69 -13.87 11.60
N THR A 190 5.82 -14.41 11.15
CA THR A 190 6.61 -13.82 10.05
C THR A 190 5.79 -13.77 8.75
N VAL A 191 5.03 -14.82 8.43
CA VAL A 191 4.14 -14.81 7.25
C VAL A 191 3.07 -13.74 7.38
N LYS A 192 2.41 -13.63 8.55
CA LYS A 192 1.39 -12.60 8.80
C LYS A 192 1.96 -11.19 8.70
N GLU A 193 3.13 -10.95 9.29
CA GLU A 193 3.84 -9.67 9.24
C GLU A 193 4.17 -9.27 7.80
N ILE A 194 4.72 -10.19 7.01
CA ILE A 194 5.07 -9.95 5.59
C ILE A 194 3.81 -9.63 4.78
N LYS A 195 2.74 -10.42 4.94
CA LYS A 195 1.49 -10.14 4.22
C LYS A 195 0.88 -8.79 4.62
N ALA A 196 0.89 -8.45 5.91
CA ALA A 196 0.41 -7.15 6.37
C ALA A 196 1.23 -5.99 5.80
N ARG A 197 2.57 -6.13 5.76
CA ARG A 197 3.47 -5.13 5.18
C ARG A 197 3.23 -4.94 3.67
N LEU A 198 3.05 -6.03 2.92
CA LEU A 198 2.76 -5.97 1.49
C LEU A 198 1.40 -5.34 1.22
N ALA A 199 0.36 -5.72 1.97
CA ALA A 199 -0.97 -5.12 1.86
C ALA A 199 -0.95 -3.61 2.14
N LEU A 200 -0.19 -3.19 3.17
CA LEU A 200 0.01 -1.78 3.49
C LEU A 200 0.71 -1.02 2.36
N GLN A 201 1.72 -1.63 1.73
CA GLN A 201 2.43 -1.01 0.61
C GLN A 201 1.48 -0.78 -0.58
N ILE A 202 0.68 -1.78 -0.94
CA ILE A 202 -0.29 -1.67 -2.04
C ILE A 202 -1.33 -0.58 -1.73
N SER A 203 -1.86 -0.55 -0.51
CA SER A 203 -2.82 0.48 -0.08
C SER A 203 -2.22 1.90 -0.15
N ASN A 204 -0.96 2.07 0.25
CA ASN A 204 -0.28 3.37 0.14
C ASN A 204 -0.08 3.80 -1.32
N GLU A 205 0.25 2.87 -2.22
CA GLU A 205 0.38 3.15 -3.66
C GLU A 205 -0.97 3.56 -4.27
N GLU A 206 -2.07 2.91 -3.87
CA GLU A 206 -3.43 3.27 -4.30
C GLU A 206 -3.85 4.65 -3.79
N ILE A 207 -3.62 4.95 -2.50
CA ILE A 207 -3.90 6.27 -1.90
C ILE A 207 -3.10 7.36 -2.62
N GLN A 208 -1.83 7.11 -2.93
CA GLN A 208 -0.99 8.07 -3.64
C GLN A 208 -1.55 8.37 -5.03
N SER A 209 -1.97 7.34 -5.79
CA SER A 209 -2.59 7.51 -7.09
C SER A 209 -3.90 8.30 -7.01
N GLN A 210 -4.75 8.01 -6.01
CA GLN A 210 -6.00 8.75 -5.81
C GLN A 210 -5.75 10.22 -5.44
N ASN A 211 -4.73 10.49 -4.62
CA ASN A 211 -4.34 11.86 -4.28
C ASN A 211 -3.85 12.64 -5.50
N GLU A 212 -3.10 12.01 -6.40
CA GLU A 212 -2.66 12.62 -7.66
C GLU A 212 -3.84 12.94 -8.57
N GLU A 213 -4.82 12.04 -8.69
CA GLU A 213 -6.05 12.28 -9.46
C GLU A 213 -6.88 13.42 -8.86
N ILE A 214 -7.10 13.42 -7.54
CA ILE A 214 -7.82 14.49 -6.83
C ILE A 214 -7.12 15.84 -7.03
N SER A 215 -5.79 15.87 -6.95
CA SER A 215 -5.01 17.10 -7.17
C SER A 215 -5.15 17.61 -8.61
N ALA A 216 -5.17 16.71 -9.60
CA ALA A 216 -5.37 17.09 -11.00
C ALA A 216 -6.79 17.65 -11.24
N GLN A 217 -7.83 17.01 -10.66
CA GLN A 217 -9.20 17.49 -10.73
C GLN A 217 -9.37 18.86 -10.04
N ALA A 218 -8.72 19.07 -8.89
CA ALA A 218 -8.75 20.35 -8.18
C ALA A 218 -8.14 21.49 -9.02
N GLU A 219 -7.04 21.21 -9.73
CA GLU A 219 -6.40 22.16 -10.64
C GLU A 219 -7.31 22.49 -11.84
N GLU A 220 -7.95 21.49 -12.43
CA GLU A 220 -8.91 21.69 -13.52
C GLU A 220 -10.09 22.57 -13.08
N ILE A 221 -10.69 22.28 -11.93
CA ILE A 221 -11.78 23.08 -11.35
C ILE A 221 -11.33 24.52 -11.10
N ARG A 222 -10.11 24.72 -10.60
CA ARG A 222 -9.55 26.07 -10.39
C ARG A 222 -9.45 26.82 -11.72
N GLY A 223 -8.91 26.19 -12.76
CA GLY A 223 -8.80 26.79 -14.09
C GLY A 223 -10.16 27.13 -14.71
N ILE A 224 -11.16 26.26 -14.54
CA ILE A 224 -12.53 26.52 -14.97
C ILE A 224 -13.12 27.74 -14.24
N ASN A 225 -12.95 27.81 -12.91
CA ASN A 225 -13.44 28.94 -12.11
C ASN A 225 -12.79 30.26 -12.55
N GLU A 226 -11.47 30.30 -12.73
CA GLU A 226 -10.76 31.50 -13.19
C GLU A 226 -11.26 31.97 -14.57
N ASN A 227 -11.47 31.04 -15.51
CA ASN A 227 -12.03 31.36 -16.82
C ASN A 227 -13.48 31.87 -16.72
N LEU A 228 -14.31 31.24 -15.89
CA LEU A 228 -15.68 31.69 -15.66
C LEU A 228 -15.72 33.10 -15.07
N GLU A 229 -14.85 33.42 -14.11
CA GLU A 229 -14.72 34.78 -13.56
C GLU A 229 -14.31 35.80 -14.62
N GLN A 230 -13.38 35.45 -15.52
CA GLN A 230 -12.99 36.32 -16.62
C GLN A 230 -14.17 36.58 -17.57
N ILE A 231 -14.91 35.54 -17.95
CA ILE A 231 -16.08 35.66 -18.82
C ILE A 231 -17.15 36.52 -18.16
N VAL A 232 -17.45 36.27 -16.87
CA VAL A 232 -18.42 37.06 -16.10
C VAL A 232 -18.00 38.52 -16.08
N ASN A 233 -16.75 38.84 -15.73
CA ASN A 233 -16.26 40.21 -15.70
C ASN A 233 -16.32 40.90 -17.08
N ALA A 234 -15.94 40.19 -18.15
CA ALA A 234 -16.02 40.73 -19.51
C ALA A 234 -17.47 41.05 -19.91
N ARG A 235 -18.41 40.15 -19.59
CA ARG A 235 -19.84 40.33 -19.89
C ARG A 235 -20.47 41.42 -19.04
N THR A 236 -20.13 41.50 -17.75
CA THR A 236 -20.57 42.58 -16.86
C THR A 236 -20.11 43.93 -17.40
N LYS A 237 -18.84 44.06 -17.80
CA LYS A 237 -18.31 45.30 -18.38
C LYS A 237 -18.99 45.65 -19.72
N GLU A 238 -19.25 44.67 -20.57
CA GLU A 238 -19.99 44.86 -21.82
C GLU A 238 -21.40 45.38 -21.55
N LEU A 239 -22.11 44.79 -20.59
CA LEU A 239 -23.45 45.19 -20.19
C LEU A 239 -23.46 46.60 -19.57
N GLU A 240 -22.50 46.94 -18.71
CA GLU A 240 -22.37 48.28 -18.15
C GLU A 240 -22.17 49.35 -19.23
N MET A 241 -21.32 49.08 -20.23
CA MET A 241 -21.12 50.00 -21.35
C MET A 241 -22.39 50.18 -22.18
N LYS A 242 -23.10 49.08 -22.48
CA LYS A 242 -24.37 49.12 -23.22
C LYS A 242 -25.45 49.87 -22.45
N ASN A 243 -25.56 49.63 -21.15
CA ASN A 243 -26.52 50.32 -20.29
C ASN A 243 -26.24 51.83 -20.25
N LYS A 244 -24.97 52.23 -20.08
CA LYS A 244 -24.58 53.64 -20.15
C LYS A 244 -24.93 54.31 -21.49
N ALA A 245 -24.73 53.61 -22.61
CA ALA A 245 -25.10 54.11 -23.92
C ALA A 245 -26.63 54.26 -24.08
N LEU A 246 -27.42 53.30 -23.58
CA LEU A 246 -28.87 53.38 -23.57
C LEU A 246 -29.37 54.58 -22.75
N GLN A 247 -28.79 54.81 -21.57
CA GLN A 247 -29.09 55.98 -20.74
C GLN A 247 -28.80 57.30 -21.47
N GLU A 248 -27.68 57.38 -22.20
CA GLU A 248 -27.34 58.56 -23.00
C GLU A 248 -28.33 58.77 -24.16
N TYR A 249 -28.74 57.70 -24.85
CA TYR A 249 -29.78 57.79 -25.88
C TYR A 249 -31.13 58.23 -25.32
N ALA A 250 -31.54 57.68 -24.18
CA ALA A 250 -32.76 58.11 -23.49
C ALA A 250 -32.72 59.61 -23.17
N PHE A 251 -31.59 60.09 -22.66
CA PHE A 251 -31.39 61.51 -22.35
C PHE A 251 -31.49 62.40 -23.60
N ILE A 252 -30.79 62.04 -24.69
CA ILE A 252 -30.83 62.78 -25.96
C ILE A 252 -32.26 62.81 -26.51
N ASN A 253 -32.95 61.67 -26.52
CA ASN A 253 -34.30 61.58 -27.07
C ASN A 253 -35.30 62.45 -26.27
N ALA A 254 -35.30 62.32 -24.95
CA ALA A 254 -36.24 63.02 -24.07
C ALA A 254 -35.99 64.54 -24.01
N HIS A 255 -34.73 64.99 -24.02
CA HIS A 255 -34.41 66.40 -23.76
C HIS A 255 -33.92 67.17 -24.98
N LYS A 256 -33.14 66.53 -25.86
CA LYS A 256 -32.54 67.20 -27.02
C LYS A 256 -33.39 67.11 -28.28
N LEU A 257 -34.14 66.02 -28.47
CA LEU A 257 -35.01 65.84 -29.64
C LEU A 257 -36.45 66.30 -29.37
N ARG A 258 -37.06 65.89 -28.25
CA ARG A 258 -38.45 66.26 -27.94
C ARG A 258 -38.67 67.76 -27.76
N ARG A 259 -37.70 68.46 -27.15
CA ARG A 259 -37.78 69.92 -26.90
C ARG A 259 -37.91 70.76 -28.19
N PRO A 260 -37.03 70.62 -29.20
CA PRO A 260 -37.20 71.35 -30.45
C PRO A 260 -38.44 70.90 -31.23
N VAL A 261 -38.81 69.61 -31.22
CA VAL A 261 -40.05 69.13 -31.86
C VAL A 261 -41.29 69.78 -31.27
N ALA A 262 -41.42 69.80 -29.94
CA ALA A 262 -42.52 70.48 -29.26
C ALA A 262 -42.54 72.00 -29.52
N SER A 263 -41.35 72.60 -29.65
CA SER A 263 -41.21 74.03 -29.99
C SER A 263 -41.67 74.32 -31.42
N ILE A 264 -41.27 73.50 -32.40
CA ILE A 264 -41.71 73.61 -33.80
C ILE A 264 -43.22 73.40 -33.87
N LEU A 265 -43.76 72.37 -33.20
CA LEU A 265 -45.20 72.11 -33.19
C LEU A 265 -45.99 73.28 -32.59
N GLY A 266 -45.47 73.90 -31.53
CA GLY A 266 -46.05 75.11 -30.94
C GLY A 266 -46.04 76.30 -31.91
N LEU A 267 -44.93 76.52 -32.63
CA LEU A 267 -44.81 77.59 -33.63
C LEU A 267 -45.72 77.34 -34.83
N VAL A 268 -45.80 76.11 -35.33
CA VAL A 268 -46.68 75.70 -36.43
C VAL A 268 -48.16 75.90 -36.05
N ASN A 269 -48.55 75.55 -34.83
CA ASN A 269 -49.91 75.76 -34.32
C ASN A 269 -50.27 77.26 -34.17
N ILE A 270 -49.28 78.14 -33.97
CA ILE A 270 -49.51 79.59 -34.00
C ILE A 270 -49.64 80.06 -35.46
N ALA A 271 -48.75 79.61 -36.34
CA ALA A 271 -48.75 79.96 -37.76
C ALA A 271 -50.05 79.54 -38.47
N SER A 272 -50.61 78.38 -38.13
CA SER A 272 -51.88 77.88 -38.70
C SER A 272 -53.11 78.73 -38.32
N LYS A 273 -52.99 79.63 -37.33
CA LYS A 273 -54.05 80.55 -36.88
C LYS A 273 -53.93 81.95 -37.46
N ILE A 274 -52.86 82.23 -38.23
CA ILE A 274 -52.64 83.50 -38.91
C ILE A 274 -53.28 83.41 -40.31
N ASP A 275 -53.84 84.52 -40.78
CA ASP A 275 -54.40 84.61 -42.14
C ASP A 275 -53.26 84.71 -43.16
N LEU A 276 -52.94 83.56 -43.77
CA LEU A 276 -51.83 83.38 -44.71
C LEU A 276 -52.37 83.13 -46.12
N PRO A 277 -51.64 83.53 -47.18
CA PRO A 277 -52.00 83.16 -48.55
C PRO A 277 -51.96 81.63 -48.74
N GLU A 278 -52.69 81.13 -49.74
CA GLU A 278 -52.91 79.68 -49.95
C GLU A 278 -51.62 78.87 -50.13
N GLU A 279 -50.59 79.44 -50.77
CA GLU A 279 -49.29 78.77 -50.95
C GLU A 279 -48.57 78.54 -49.61
N GLU A 280 -48.48 79.56 -48.76
CA GLU A 280 -47.87 79.47 -47.42
C GLU A 280 -48.68 78.57 -46.48
N ARG A 281 -50.01 78.58 -46.59
CA ARG A 281 -50.89 77.69 -45.81
C ARG A 281 -50.62 76.22 -46.13
N SER A 282 -50.42 75.87 -47.40
CA SER A 282 -50.05 74.52 -47.82
C SER A 282 -48.69 74.08 -47.24
N ILE A 283 -47.71 74.98 -47.23
CA ILE A 283 -46.38 74.71 -46.66
C ILE A 283 -46.46 74.47 -45.15
N ILE A 284 -47.21 75.29 -44.42
CA ILE A 284 -47.42 75.12 -42.96
C ILE A 284 -48.14 73.80 -42.66
N PHE A 285 -49.13 73.40 -43.46
CA PHE A 285 -49.79 72.10 -43.33
C PHE A 285 -48.82 70.93 -43.49
N HIS A 286 -47.95 70.96 -44.51
CA HIS A 286 -46.94 69.92 -44.70
C HIS A 286 -45.88 69.92 -43.60
N LEU A 287 -45.51 71.09 -43.06
CA LEU A 287 -44.59 71.21 -41.93
C LEU A 287 -45.21 70.67 -40.63
N GLU A 288 -46.49 70.93 -40.38
CA GLU A 288 -47.25 70.38 -39.26
C GLU A 288 -47.26 68.86 -39.30
N LYS A 289 -47.66 68.30 -40.45
CA LYS A 289 -47.69 66.85 -40.66
C LYS A 289 -46.33 66.22 -40.43
N SER A 290 -45.27 66.79 -40.99
CA SER A 290 -43.89 66.29 -40.84
C SER A 290 -43.39 66.38 -39.39
N THR A 291 -43.78 67.43 -38.66
CA THR A 291 -43.40 67.63 -37.25
C THR A 291 -44.13 66.66 -36.33
N LEU A 292 -45.41 66.36 -36.62
CA LEU A 292 -46.19 65.35 -35.89
C LEU A 292 -45.64 63.94 -36.12
N GLU A 293 -45.30 63.58 -37.36
CA GLU A 293 -44.63 62.30 -37.68
C GLU A 293 -43.31 62.17 -36.90
N LEU A 294 -42.55 63.27 -36.78
CA LEU A 294 -41.31 63.29 -36.01
C LEU A 294 -41.55 63.13 -34.49
N ASP A 295 -42.61 63.75 -33.93
CA ASP A 295 -42.98 63.58 -32.52
C ASP A 295 -43.39 62.13 -32.20
N GLU A 296 -44.14 61.49 -33.10
CA GLU A 296 -44.50 60.07 -32.98
C GLU A 296 -43.27 59.16 -32.98
N ILE A 297 -42.30 59.42 -33.86
CA ILE A 297 -41.03 58.68 -33.90
C ILE A 297 -40.27 58.85 -32.58
N VAL A 298 -40.15 60.09 -32.07
CA VAL A 298 -39.48 60.37 -30.79
C VAL A 298 -40.18 59.66 -29.62
N ALA A 299 -41.52 59.64 -29.60
CA ALA A 299 -42.30 58.93 -28.59
C ALA A 299 -42.11 57.40 -28.67
N SER A 300 -42.06 56.85 -29.89
CA SER A 300 -41.80 55.43 -30.15
C SER A 300 -40.42 54.98 -29.67
N ILE A 301 -39.39 55.80 -29.91
CA ILE A 301 -38.03 55.54 -29.43
C ILE A 301 -37.99 55.49 -27.89
N THR A 302 -38.64 56.44 -27.21
CA THR A 302 -38.72 56.44 -25.74
C THR A 302 -39.32 55.14 -25.21
N LYS A 303 -40.46 54.73 -25.76
CA LYS A 303 -41.16 53.50 -25.37
C LYS A 303 -40.34 52.23 -25.64
N THR A 304 -39.49 52.25 -26.67
CA THR A 304 -38.61 51.15 -27.02
C THR A 304 -37.44 51.04 -26.04
N ILE A 305 -36.85 52.17 -25.64
CA ILE A 305 -35.77 52.21 -24.66
C ILE A 305 -36.27 51.79 -23.26
N GLU A 306 -37.43 52.29 -22.83
CA GLU A 306 -38.03 51.91 -21.53
C GLU A 306 -38.35 50.41 -21.44
N LYS A 307 -38.71 49.77 -22.54
CA LYS A 307 -38.91 48.31 -22.61
C LYS A 307 -37.60 47.51 -22.57
N ALA A 308 -36.48 48.13 -22.93
CA ALA A 308 -35.17 47.48 -22.91
C ALA A 308 -34.49 47.58 -21.53
N ASP A 309 -34.98 48.46 -20.64
CA ASP A 309 -34.50 48.64 -19.26
C ASP A 309 -35.21 47.75 -18.21
N VAL A 310 -36.20 46.92 -18.60
CA VAL A 310 -36.95 45.95 -17.75
C VAL A 310 -36.56 44.53 -18.09
#